data_AF-A0A960UQE1-F1
#
_entry.id   AF-A0A960UQE1-F1
#
_cell.length_a   1.000
_cell.length_b   1.000
_cell.length_c   1.000
_cell.angle_alpha   90.00
_cell.angle_beta   90.00
_cell.angle_gamma   90.00
#
_symmetry.space_group_name_H-M   'P 1'
#
loop_
_entity.id
_entity.type
_entity.pdbx_description
1 polymer ?
#
loop_
_entity_poly.entity_id
_entity_poly.type
_entity_poly.pdbx_seq_one_letter_code
_entity_poly.pdbx_strand_id
1 'polypeptide(L)'
;MPKIRPLYWIPLALLLLLGGAYLAVFELPYWQSPRVIPVRLSNAHLENGDLVFRNGNSFMSDRIVDLSPEKIELSHAGVLIKRGDKFFVIHIVGDHFENYVKMEALDSFVAHSTGGHFCITRYRDSAEVRNKIAARALAYKKENRAFDYDMTLESKDALFCTELVWRAILEATGKDVSP
;
A
#
# COMPACT_ATOMS: atom_id res chain seq x y z
N MET A 1 63.23 -39.42 -8.74
CA MET A 1 61.95 -39.00 -9.36
C MET A 1 61.10 -38.31 -8.29
N PRO A 2 60.65 -37.06 -8.48
CA PRO A 2 59.92 -36.33 -7.44
C PRO A 2 58.45 -36.78 -7.37
N LYS A 3 57.92 -36.96 -6.15
CA LYS A 3 56.51 -37.26 -5.89
C LYS A 3 55.68 -35.97 -5.99
N ILE A 4 54.81 -35.90 -6.98
CA ILE A 4 53.82 -34.83 -7.14
C ILE A 4 52.73 -35.05 -6.08
N ARG A 5 52.51 -34.07 -5.19
CA ARG A 5 51.38 -34.09 -4.24
C ARG A 5 50.12 -33.62 -4.98
N PRO A 6 48.98 -34.32 -4.88
CA PRO A 6 47.81 -33.95 -5.65
C PRO A 6 47.12 -32.69 -5.09
N LEU A 7 46.72 -31.83 -6.02
CA LEU A 7 46.22 -30.47 -5.84
C LEU A 7 44.74 -30.46 -5.43
N TYR A 8 44.39 -31.10 -4.31
CA TYR A 8 43.00 -31.17 -3.82
C TYR A 8 42.57 -29.99 -2.93
N TRP A 9 43.41 -28.98 -2.75
CA TRP A 9 43.15 -27.85 -1.84
C TRP A 9 42.44 -26.66 -2.51
N ILE A 10 42.50 -26.57 -3.84
CA ILE A 10 41.87 -25.50 -4.62
C ILE A 10 40.32 -25.57 -4.62
N PRO A 11 39.66 -26.75 -4.72
CA PRO A 11 38.20 -26.82 -4.74
C PRO A 11 37.57 -26.42 -3.40
N LEU A 12 38.22 -26.75 -2.28
CA LEU A 12 37.69 -26.50 -0.94
C LEU A 12 37.74 -25.01 -0.57
N ALA A 13 38.78 -24.30 -0.99
CA ALA A 13 38.89 -22.85 -0.78
C ALA A 13 37.83 -22.07 -1.58
N LEU A 14 37.52 -22.50 -2.81
CA LEU A 14 36.45 -21.93 -3.63
C LEU A 14 35.05 -22.17 -3.06
N LEU A 15 34.79 -23.36 -2.51
CA LEU A 15 33.52 -23.69 -1.83
C LEU A 15 33.30 -22.88 -0.55
N LEU A 16 34.37 -22.65 0.23
CA LEU A 16 34.31 -21.81 1.43
C LEU A 16 34.17 -20.32 1.10
N LEU A 17 34.77 -19.84 0.00
CA LEU A 17 34.59 -18.47 -0.47
C LEU A 17 33.16 -18.23 -0.99
N LEU A 18 32.59 -19.19 -1.75
CA LEU A 18 31.21 -19.11 -2.22
C LEU A 18 30.20 -19.24 -1.06
N GLY A 19 30.46 -20.13 -0.09
CA GLY A 19 29.63 -20.26 1.12
C GLY A 19 29.73 -19.06 2.05
N GLY A 20 30.93 -18.49 2.22
CA GLY A 20 31.14 -17.26 2.99
C GLY A 20 30.49 -16.04 2.34
N ALA A 21 30.52 -15.93 1.01
CA ALA A 21 29.80 -14.90 0.27
C ALA A 21 28.28 -15.08 0.37
N TYR A 22 27.76 -16.32 0.34
CA TYR A 22 26.34 -16.62 0.51
C TYR A 22 25.83 -16.25 1.91
N LEU A 23 26.61 -16.56 2.95
CA LEU A 23 26.29 -16.17 4.33
C LEU A 23 26.42 -14.65 4.54
N ALA A 24 27.43 -14.00 3.93
CA ALA A 24 27.59 -12.55 4.00
C ALA A 24 26.45 -11.79 3.28
N VAL A 25 25.88 -12.34 2.19
CA VAL A 25 24.70 -11.76 1.51
C VAL A 25 23.45 -11.91 2.37
N PHE A 26 23.34 -12.95 3.19
CA PHE A 26 22.24 -13.13 4.15
C PHE A 26 22.36 -12.21 5.38
N GLU A 27 23.59 -11.87 5.78
CA GLU A 27 23.90 -11.00 6.92
C GLU A 27 23.95 -9.50 6.54
N LEU A 28 23.86 -9.15 5.25
CA LEU A 28 23.68 -7.76 4.84
C LEU A 28 22.33 -7.28 5.40
N PRO A 29 22.28 -6.19 6.19
CA PRO A 29 21.05 -5.62 6.71
C PRO A 29 20.32 -4.90 5.56
N TYR A 30 19.76 -5.67 4.64
CA TYR A 30 18.77 -5.22 3.69
C TYR A 30 17.50 -4.95 4.51
N TRP A 31 17.08 -3.69 4.57
CA TRP A 31 16.05 -3.12 5.45
C TRP A 31 16.50 -2.76 6.87
N GLN A 32 17.31 -1.71 6.99
CA GLN A 32 17.04 -0.75 8.08
C GLN A 32 15.67 -0.14 7.78
N SER A 33 14.60 -0.72 8.34
CA SER A 33 13.26 -0.17 8.24
C SER A 33 13.33 1.31 8.61
N PRO A 34 12.83 2.23 7.76
CA PRO A 34 12.70 3.63 8.13
C PRO A 34 12.06 3.72 9.51
N ARG A 35 12.51 4.66 10.34
CA ARG A 35 11.95 4.84 11.69
C ARG A 35 10.44 4.98 11.56
N VAL A 36 9.72 3.94 12.00
CA VAL A 36 8.29 3.98 12.23
C VAL A 36 8.08 5.05 13.28
N ILE A 37 7.68 6.24 12.87
CA ILE A 37 7.10 7.20 13.81
C ILE A 37 5.66 6.72 13.98
N PRO A 38 5.28 6.13 15.13
CA PRO A 38 3.88 5.88 15.37
C PRO A 38 3.18 7.24 15.36
N VAL A 39 2.48 7.57 14.27
CA VAL A 39 1.56 8.71 14.32
C VAL A 39 0.48 8.27 15.29
N ARG A 40 0.52 8.83 16.49
CA ARG A 40 -0.58 8.75 17.43
C ARG A 40 -1.69 9.60 16.83
N LEU A 41 -2.50 8.99 15.97
CA LEU A 41 -3.65 9.65 15.38
C LEU A 41 -4.56 10.07 16.53
N SER A 42 -4.56 11.37 16.84
CA SER A 42 -5.58 11.88 17.73
C SER A 42 -6.88 11.80 16.95
N ASN A 43 -7.72 10.82 17.28
CA ASN A 43 -9.05 10.62 16.71
C ASN A 43 -9.91 11.90 16.71
N ALA A 44 -9.57 12.88 17.55
CA ALA A 44 -10.18 14.20 17.61
C ALA A 44 -10.14 14.98 16.30
N HIS A 45 -9.17 14.71 15.40
CA HIS A 45 -8.98 15.50 14.18
C HIS A 45 -9.33 14.75 12.89
N LEU A 46 -9.71 13.47 12.97
CA LEU A 46 -10.07 12.68 11.80
C LEU A 46 -11.53 12.93 11.40
N GLU A 47 -11.76 13.06 10.10
CA GLU A 47 -13.05 13.41 9.52
C GLU A 47 -13.42 12.47 8.37
N ASN A 48 -14.72 12.30 8.14
CA ASN A 48 -15.20 11.67 6.91
C ASN A 48 -14.56 12.31 5.69
N GLY A 49 -14.14 11.49 4.75
CA GLY A 49 -13.56 11.94 3.48
C GLY A 49 -12.08 12.28 3.56
N ASP A 50 -11.42 12.10 4.71
CA ASP A 50 -9.97 12.05 4.75
C ASP A 50 -9.46 10.89 3.87
N LEU A 51 -8.36 11.12 3.17
CA LEU A 51 -7.75 10.15 2.28
C LEU A 51 -6.63 9.45 3.04
N VAL A 52 -6.66 8.13 3.04
CA VAL A 52 -5.71 7.30 3.81
C VAL A 52 -4.87 6.51 2.82
N PHE A 53 -3.56 6.59 2.99
CA PHE A 53 -2.58 5.91 2.15
C PHE A 53 -1.67 5.03 3.01
N ARG A 54 -1.23 3.91 2.45
CA ARG A 54 -0.21 3.05 3.07
C ARG A 54 0.71 2.44 2.02
N ASN A 55 1.89 2.00 2.43
CA ASN A 55 2.67 1.02 1.70
C ASN A 55 2.22 -0.40 2.08
N GLY A 56 1.74 -1.18 1.13
CA GLY A 56 1.44 -2.59 1.33
C GLY A 56 2.70 -3.47 1.37
N ASN A 57 2.50 -4.78 1.49
CA ASN A 57 3.57 -5.79 1.56
C ASN A 57 3.44 -6.87 0.47
N SER A 58 2.81 -6.52 -0.66
CA SER A 58 2.59 -7.42 -1.78
C SER A 58 3.55 -7.13 -2.93
N PHE A 59 3.78 -8.11 -3.81
CA PHE A 59 4.54 -7.91 -5.05
C PHE A 59 4.02 -6.70 -5.85
N MET A 60 2.70 -6.53 -5.93
CA MET A 60 2.10 -5.36 -6.59
C MET A 60 2.41 -4.05 -5.87
N SER A 61 2.50 -4.07 -4.53
CA SER A 61 2.90 -2.89 -3.75
C SER A 61 4.32 -2.46 -4.09
N ASP A 62 5.25 -3.42 -4.13
CA ASP A 62 6.64 -3.16 -4.47
C ASP A 62 6.74 -2.56 -5.88
N ARG A 63 5.98 -3.10 -6.85
CA ARG A 63 5.93 -2.56 -8.22
C ARG A 63 5.38 -1.13 -8.28
N ILE A 64 4.33 -0.82 -7.53
CA ILE A 64 3.76 0.53 -7.50
C ILE A 64 4.78 1.52 -6.92
N VAL A 65 5.49 1.14 -5.85
CA VAL A 65 6.53 1.98 -5.24
C VAL A 65 7.71 2.16 -6.20
N ASP A 66 8.18 1.09 -6.85
CA ASP A 66 9.29 1.13 -7.82
C ASP A 66 8.98 2.05 -9.02
N LEU A 67 7.73 2.05 -9.48
CA LEU A 67 7.27 2.86 -10.61
C LEU A 67 6.90 4.29 -10.21
N SER A 68 6.83 4.59 -8.91
CA SER A 68 6.46 5.92 -8.41
C SER A 68 7.55 6.95 -8.73
N PRO A 69 7.26 8.00 -9.52
CA PRO A 69 8.26 9.00 -9.89
C PRO A 69 8.73 9.85 -8.70
N GLU A 70 7.92 9.93 -7.64
CA GLU A 70 8.15 10.81 -6.49
C GLU A 70 8.99 10.16 -5.37
N LYS A 71 9.46 8.91 -5.56
CA LYS A 71 10.16 8.12 -4.53
C LYS A 71 9.37 8.04 -3.20
N ILE A 72 8.05 8.06 -3.29
CA ILE A 72 7.15 7.93 -2.15
C ILE A 72 6.84 6.44 -1.98
N GLU A 73 7.08 5.94 -0.78
CA GLU A 73 6.76 4.57 -0.37
C GLU A 73 5.28 4.47 0.01
N LEU A 74 4.38 4.64 -0.96
CA LEU A 74 2.94 4.44 -0.80
C LEU A 74 2.42 3.67 -2.01
N SER A 75 1.66 2.61 -1.77
CA SER A 75 1.15 1.73 -2.83
C SER A 75 -0.36 1.54 -2.82
N HIS A 76 -1.02 1.96 -1.74
CA HIS A 76 -2.43 1.70 -1.50
C HIS A 76 -3.14 2.94 -0.98
N ALA A 77 -4.40 3.11 -1.38
CA ALA A 77 -5.22 4.23 -0.98
C ALA A 77 -6.65 3.81 -0.59
N GLY A 78 -7.33 4.68 0.17
CA GLY A 78 -8.72 4.52 0.56
C GLY A 78 -9.31 5.82 1.13
N VAL A 79 -10.60 5.79 1.44
CA VAL A 79 -11.36 6.93 1.98
C VAL A 79 -11.83 6.63 3.39
N LEU A 80 -11.53 7.52 4.33
CA LEU A 80 -11.94 7.42 5.72
C LEU A 80 -13.44 7.69 5.89
N ILE A 81 -14.09 6.87 6.70
CA ILE A 81 -15.44 7.11 7.21
C ILE A 81 -15.48 6.90 8.73
N LYS A 82 -16.33 7.68 9.40
CA LYS A 82 -16.63 7.58 10.82
C LYS A 82 -18.02 6.96 11.00
N ARG A 83 -18.11 5.93 11.84
CA ARG A 83 -19.38 5.33 12.27
C ARG A 83 -19.41 5.23 13.79
N GLY A 84 -20.25 6.04 14.42
CA GLY A 84 -20.19 6.26 15.87
C GLY A 84 -18.82 6.79 16.25
N ASP A 85 -18.18 6.15 17.23
CA ASP A 85 -16.84 6.54 17.71
C ASP A 85 -15.69 5.79 17.02
N LYS A 86 -15.99 5.03 15.96
CA LYS A 86 -15.01 4.20 15.24
C LYS A 86 -14.74 4.75 13.84
N PHE A 87 -13.51 4.60 13.40
CA PHE A 87 -13.05 4.95 12.06
C PHE A 87 -12.80 3.70 11.22
N PHE A 88 -13.18 3.80 9.96
CA PHE A 88 -13.03 2.77 8.96
C PHE A 88 -12.47 3.37 7.67
N VAL A 89 -11.77 2.56 6.88
CA VAL A 89 -11.29 2.91 5.56
C VAL A 89 -12.10 2.12 4.55
N ILE A 90 -12.71 2.82 3.60
CA ILE A 90 -13.28 2.21 2.40
C ILE A 90 -12.19 2.15 1.35
N HIS A 91 -11.84 0.95 0.93
CA HIS A 91 -10.78 0.69 -0.03
C HIS A 91 -11.05 -0.61 -0.77
N ILE A 92 -10.34 -0.84 -1.85
CA ILE A 92 -10.42 -2.08 -2.62
C ILE A 92 -9.06 -2.75 -2.65
N VAL A 93 -9.03 -4.06 -2.46
CA VAL A 93 -7.83 -4.90 -2.57
C VAL A 93 -8.12 -5.92 -3.67
N GLY A 94 -7.08 -6.27 -4.43
CA GLY A 94 -7.11 -7.33 -5.42
C GLY A 94 -6.13 -8.42 -5.02
N ASP A 95 -6.62 -9.47 -4.39
CA ASP A 95 -5.92 -10.73 -4.16
C ASP A 95 -6.82 -11.93 -4.47
N HIS A 96 -6.31 -13.15 -4.27
CA HIS A 96 -7.03 -14.38 -4.61
C HIS A 96 -8.30 -14.63 -3.77
N PHE A 97 -8.45 -13.97 -2.61
CA PHE A 97 -9.56 -14.17 -1.68
C PHE A 97 -10.44 -12.92 -1.56
N GLU A 98 -9.88 -11.74 -1.78
CA GLU A 98 -10.53 -10.45 -1.68
C GLU A 98 -10.29 -9.64 -2.96
N ASN A 99 -11.35 -9.44 -3.73
CA ASN A 99 -11.32 -8.70 -4.99
C ASN A 99 -12.49 -7.71 -5.10
N TYR A 100 -12.93 -7.14 -3.98
CA TYR A 100 -14.07 -6.24 -3.89
C TYR A 100 -13.84 -5.12 -2.88
N VAL A 101 -14.61 -4.05 -3.00
CA VAL A 101 -14.53 -2.91 -2.08
C VAL A 101 -14.90 -3.36 -0.66
N LYS A 102 -14.01 -3.12 0.30
CA LYS A 102 -14.19 -3.47 1.72
C LYS A 102 -14.21 -2.25 2.63
N MET A 103 -14.67 -2.48 3.85
CA MET A 103 -14.66 -1.51 4.95
C MET A 103 -13.80 -2.10 6.06
N GLU A 104 -12.58 -1.62 6.17
CA GLU A 104 -11.58 -2.10 7.13
C GLU A 104 -11.49 -1.12 8.31
N ALA A 105 -11.29 -1.58 9.53
CA ALA A 105 -11.03 -0.68 10.66
C ALA A 105 -9.72 0.09 10.43
N LEU A 106 -9.67 1.38 10.77
CA LEU A 106 -8.47 2.21 10.51
C LEU A 106 -7.19 1.59 11.10
N ASP A 107 -7.26 1.10 12.34
CA ASP A 107 -6.10 0.49 13.00
C ASP A 107 -5.61 -0.76 12.26
N SER A 108 -6.53 -1.58 11.74
CA SER A 108 -6.20 -2.75 10.91
C SER A 108 -5.60 -2.31 9.58
N PHE A 109 -6.17 -1.28 8.94
CA PHE A 109 -5.66 -0.76 7.69
C PHE A 109 -4.21 -0.28 7.84
N VAL A 110 -3.89 0.45 8.92
CA VAL A 110 -2.53 0.93 9.18
C VAL A 110 -1.59 -0.20 9.60
N ALA A 111 -2.06 -1.19 10.36
CA ALA A 111 -1.26 -2.35 10.78
C ALA A 111 -0.74 -3.20 9.60
N HIS A 112 -1.45 -3.20 8.47
CA HIS A 112 -1.01 -3.85 7.24
C HIS A 112 0.04 -3.03 6.45
N SER A 113 0.55 -1.93 7.00
CA SER A 113 1.56 -1.11 6.35
C SER A 113 2.98 -1.61 6.59
N THR A 114 3.76 -1.79 5.53
CA THR A 114 5.20 -2.06 5.62
C THR A 114 5.92 -0.83 6.17
N GLY A 115 6.86 -1.03 7.10
CA GLY A 115 7.73 0.03 7.62
C GLY A 115 7.02 1.22 8.29
N GLY A 116 5.72 1.09 8.60
CA GLY A 116 4.92 2.20 9.11
C GLY A 116 4.75 3.34 8.11
N HIS A 117 4.88 3.06 6.81
CA HIS A 117 4.71 4.03 5.74
C HIS A 117 3.23 4.28 5.47
N PHE A 118 2.65 5.26 6.15
CA PHE A 118 1.28 5.69 5.92
C PHE A 118 1.16 7.21 5.93
N CYS A 119 0.09 7.68 5.31
CA CYS A 119 -0.23 9.10 5.26
C CYS A 119 -1.76 9.28 5.34
N ILE A 120 -2.20 10.31 6.04
CA ILE A 120 -3.59 10.77 6.00
C ILE A 120 -3.58 12.20 5.49
N THR A 121 -4.31 12.44 4.42
CA THR A 121 -4.49 13.78 3.86
C THR A 121 -5.95 14.17 3.85
N ARG A 122 -6.24 15.45 3.67
CA ARG A 122 -7.59 15.98 3.65
C ARG A 122 -7.82 16.73 2.36
N TYR A 123 -8.88 16.37 1.64
CA TYR A 123 -9.34 17.14 0.51
C TYR A 123 -9.78 18.54 0.96
N ARG A 124 -9.18 19.58 0.37
CA ARG A 124 -9.35 20.97 0.77
C ARG A 124 -10.65 21.55 0.23
N ASP A 125 -11.74 21.25 0.93
CA ASP A 125 -13.08 21.80 0.65
C ASP A 125 -13.90 21.85 1.96
N SER A 126 -15.19 22.10 1.89
CA SER A 126 -16.10 22.05 3.04
C SER A 126 -16.25 20.64 3.61
N ALA A 127 -16.64 20.54 4.89
CA ALA A 127 -16.97 19.25 5.51
C ALA A 127 -18.14 18.56 4.80
N GLU A 128 -19.10 19.32 4.25
CA GLU A 128 -20.19 18.77 3.44
C GLU A 128 -19.67 18.05 2.20
N VAL A 129 -18.72 18.65 1.48
CA VAL A 129 -18.09 18.03 0.31
C VAL A 129 -17.33 16.77 0.70
N ARG A 130 -16.54 16.81 1.79
CA ARG A 130 -15.84 15.60 2.27
C ARG A 130 -16.79 14.49 2.68
N ASN A 131 -17.93 14.81 3.28
CA ASN A 131 -18.99 13.84 3.57
C ASN A 131 -19.55 13.22 2.29
N LYS A 132 -19.67 13.97 1.18
CA LYS A 132 -20.10 13.43 -0.12
C LYS A 132 -19.05 12.46 -0.70
N ILE A 133 -17.76 12.78 -0.59
CA ILE A 133 -16.66 11.89 -1.00
C ILE A 133 -16.74 10.55 -0.23
N ALA A 134 -16.85 10.63 1.10
CA ALA A 134 -17.05 9.45 1.97
C ALA A 134 -18.30 8.64 1.59
N ALA A 135 -19.41 9.31 1.29
CA ALA A 135 -20.65 8.66 0.88
C ALA A 135 -20.51 7.94 -0.46
N ARG A 136 -19.75 8.50 -1.42
CA ARG A 136 -19.45 7.84 -2.70
C ARG A 136 -18.58 6.61 -2.55
N ALA A 137 -17.49 6.70 -1.80
CA ALA A 137 -16.68 5.52 -1.51
C ALA A 137 -17.53 4.41 -0.86
N LEU A 138 -18.37 4.75 0.12
CA LEU A 138 -19.26 3.80 0.75
C LEU A 138 -20.32 3.23 -0.22
N ALA A 139 -20.75 3.98 -1.23
CA ALA A 139 -21.67 3.48 -2.27
C ALA A 139 -21.01 2.39 -3.10
N TYR A 140 -19.75 2.55 -3.51
CA TYR A 140 -19.01 1.50 -4.24
C TYR A 140 -18.92 0.18 -3.47
N LYS A 141 -18.82 0.26 -2.14
CA LYS A 141 -18.94 -0.94 -1.28
C LYS A 141 -20.32 -1.59 -1.37
N LYS A 142 -21.39 -0.80 -1.34
CA LYS A 142 -22.77 -1.32 -1.43
C LYS A 142 -23.07 -1.91 -2.80
N GLU A 143 -22.47 -1.35 -3.84
CA GLU A 143 -22.52 -1.82 -5.22
C GLU A 143 -21.68 -3.08 -5.44
N ASN A 144 -20.86 -3.48 -4.47
CA ASN A 144 -19.95 -4.62 -4.55
C ASN A 144 -19.02 -4.53 -5.77
N ARG A 145 -18.45 -3.35 -6.03
CA ARG A 145 -17.50 -3.14 -7.13
C ARG A 145 -16.30 -4.07 -7.00
N ALA A 146 -15.91 -4.68 -8.11
CA ALA A 146 -14.82 -5.64 -8.20
C ALA A 146 -13.46 -4.94 -8.36
N PHE A 147 -12.38 -5.66 -8.13
CA PHE A 147 -11.04 -5.17 -8.42
C PHE A 147 -10.76 -5.26 -9.92
N ASP A 148 -10.29 -4.15 -10.52
CA ASP A 148 -9.82 -4.15 -11.90
C ASP A 148 -8.36 -4.65 -11.96
N TYR A 149 -8.16 -5.86 -12.46
CA TYR A 149 -6.84 -6.47 -12.61
C TYR A 149 -6.03 -5.89 -13.78
N ASP A 150 -6.71 -5.32 -14.77
CA ASP A 150 -6.05 -4.64 -15.89
C ASP A 150 -5.70 -3.19 -15.53
N MET A 151 -6.19 -2.70 -14.38
CA MET A 151 -5.95 -1.36 -13.83
C MET A 151 -6.22 -0.25 -14.85
N THR A 152 -7.35 -0.37 -15.56
CA THR A 152 -7.80 0.59 -16.57
C THR A 152 -8.83 1.54 -15.97
N LEU A 153 -9.10 2.66 -16.64
CA LEU A 153 -10.21 3.56 -16.26
C LEU A 153 -11.51 3.27 -17.04
N GLU A 154 -11.56 2.19 -17.81
CA GLU A 154 -12.67 1.91 -18.74
C GLU A 154 -13.86 1.25 -18.05
N SER A 155 -13.60 0.45 -17.02
CA SER A 155 -14.65 -0.26 -16.29
C SER A 155 -15.54 0.69 -15.51
N LYS A 156 -16.84 0.38 -15.46
CA LYS A 156 -17.79 1.07 -14.57
C LYS A 156 -17.97 0.36 -13.24
N ASP A 157 -17.75 -0.95 -13.24
CA ASP A 157 -18.08 -1.86 -12.15
C ASP A 157 -16.84 -2.43 -11.44
N ALA A 158 -15.66 -2.23 -12.02
CA ALA A 158 -14.38 -2.59 -11.43
C ALA A 158 -13.52 -1.35 -11.19
N LEU A 159 -12.71 -1.38 -10.13
CA LEU A 159 -11.85 -0.27 -9.72
C LEU A 159 -10.50 -0.78 -9.19
N PHE A 160 -9.49 0.07 -9.22
CA PHE A 160 -8.29 -0.09 -8.36
C PHE A 160 -8.24 0.98 -7.26
N CYS A 161 -7.28 0.87 -6.33
CA CYS A 161 -7.32 1.61 -5.06
C CYS A 161 -7.28 3.14 -5.20
N THR A 162 -6.46 3.68 -6.10
CA THR A 162 -6.37 5.12 -6.36
C THR A 162 -7.53 5.62 -7.22
N GLU A 163 -8.02 4.80 -8.17
CA GLU A 163 -9.22 5.10 -8.95
C GLU A 163 -10.46 5.22 -8.06
N LEU A 164 -10.62 4.34 -7.07
CA LEU A 164 -11.69 4.43 -6.09
C LEU A 164 -11.71 5.80 -5.41
N VAL A 165 -10.54 6.29 -4.98
CA VAL A 165 -10.42 7.61 -4.35
C VAL A 165 -10.70 8.73 -5.35
N TRP A 166 -10.10 8.66 -6.53
CA TRP A 166 -10.26 9.65 -7.59
C TRP A 166 -11.71 9.78 -8.05
N ARG A 167 -12.38 8.67 -8.39
CA ARG A 167 -13.81 8.68 -8.78
C ARG A 167 -14.70 9.16 -7.65
N ALA A 168 -14.42 8.81 -6.39
CA ALA A 168 -15.19 9.33 -5.26
C ALA A 168 -15.10 10.85 -5.16
N ILE A 169 -13.94 11.45 -5.43
CA ILE A 169 -13.75 12.91 -5.49
C ILE A 169 -14.47 13.49 -6.71
N LEU A 170 -14.23 12.93 -7.90
CA LEU A 170 -14.79 13.40 -9.15
C LEU A 170 -16.33 13.39 -9.12
N GLU A 171 -16.94 12.28 -8.70
CA GLU A 171 -18.40 12.14 -8.63
C GLU A 171 -19.03 12.98 -7.51
N ALA A 172 -18.30 13.27 -6.44
CA ALA A 172 -18.81 14.11 -5.34
C ALA A 172 -18.68 15.61 -5.62
N THR A 173 -17.71 16.02 -6.43
CA THR A 173 -17.33 17.43 -6.60
C THR A 173 -17.45 17.95 -8.03
N GLY A 174 -17.48 17.07 -9.03
CA GLY A 174 -17.33 17.40 -10.44
C GLY A 174 -15.92 17.86 -10.83
N LYS A 175 -14.95 17.80 -9.91
CA LYS A 175 -13.56 18.25 -10.15
C LYS A 175 -12.67 17.05 -10.42
N ASP A 176 -11.98 17.08 -11.55
CA ASP A 176 -10.87 16.17 -11.80
C ASP A 176 -9.64 16.61 -10.98
N VAL A 177 -9.02 15.65 -10.31
CA VAL A 177 -7.82 15.86 -9.47
C VAL A 177 -6.64 15.02 -9.96
N SER A 178 -6.77 14.36 -11.11
CA SER A 178 -5.60 13.82 -11.80
C SER A 178 -4.73 14.97 -12.33
N PRO A 179 -3.42 14.71 -12.53
CA PRO A 179 -2.53 15.64 -13.23
C PRO A 179 -3.01 16.01 -14.64
#